data_AF-A0A6N7M3G7-F1
#
_entry.id   AF-A0A6N7M3G7-F1
#
_cell.length_a   1.000
_cell.length_b   1.000
_cell.length_c   1.000
_cell.angle_alpha   90.00
_cell.angle_beta   90.00
_cell.angle_gamma   90.00
#
_symmetry.space_group_name_H-M   'P 1'
#
loop_
_entity.id
_entity.type
_entity.pdbx_description
1 polymer ?
#
loop_
_entity_poly.entity_id
_entity_poly.type
_entity_poly.pdbx_seq_one_letter_code
_entity_poly.pdbx_strand_id
1 'polypeptide(L)'
;MCCNTGINPCLIHQPRYSILDRWVEDSLLDVLEEKGIGCICFSPLAQGLLTDKYIKNIPENSRAAKPHGFLQKTTITPELRKKINKLNTVAVRRGQSLAQMALAWILKDDRITSVLIGASSIDQLEDSLKCLNNTTF
;
A
#
# COMPACT_ATOMS: atom_id res chain seq x y z
N MET A 1 19.55 19.58 -7.08
CA MET A 1 20.86 19.85 -7.72
C MET A 1 21.07 19.02 -9.00
N CYS A 2 20.05 18.87 -9.87
CA CYS A 2 20.23 18.31 -11.23
C CYS A 2 19.86 19.30 -12.35
N CYS A 3 19.28 20.47 -12.02
CA CYS A 3 18.68 21.35 -13.02
C CYS A 3 19.68 22.10 -13.93
N ASN A 4 20.98 22.13 -13.60
CA ASN A 4 21.97 22.94 -14.31
C ASN A 4 23.14 22.15 -14.93
N THR A 5 23.09 20.82 -14.97
CA THR A 5 24.23 19.98 -15.42
C THR A 5 24.05 19.33 -16.79
N GLY A 6 22.95 19.60 -17.51
CA GLY A 6 22.65 18.94 -18.80
C GLY A 6 22.24 17.45 -18.67
N ILE A 7 21.98 16.99 -17.44
CA ILE A 7 21.51 15.63 -17.13
C ILE A 7 19.99 15.68 -16.95
N ASN A 8 19.27 14.67 -17.47
CA ASN A 8 17.83 14.56 -17.30
C ASN A 8 17.47 14.43 -15.81
N PRO A 9 16.59 15.28 -15.27
CA PRO A 9 16.21 15.21 -13.86
C PRO A 9 15.40 13.94 -13.58
N CYS A 10 15.49 13.45 -12.33
CA CYS A 10 14.59 12.41 -11.85
C CYS A 10 13.18 12.97 -11.80
N LEU A 11 12.24 12.36 -12.53
CA LEU A 11 10.84 12.81 -12.58
C LEU A 11 9.95 12.08 -11.58
N ILE A 12 10.25 10.81 -11.30
CA ILE A 12 9.48 9.97 -10.37
C ILE A 12 10.40 9.10 -9.53
N HIS A 13 10.00 8.88 -8.27
CA HIS A 13 10.58 7.89 -7.38
C HIS A 13 9.53 6.83 -7.03
N GLN A 14 9.92 5.55 -6.98
CA GLN A 14 9.01 4.43 -6.72
C GLN A 14 9.34 3.72 -5.39
N PRO A 15 8.95 4.27 -4.23
CA PRO A 15 9.23 3.65 -2.94
C PRO A 15 8.17 2.62 -2.54
N ARG A 16 8.57 1.70 -1.66
CA ARG A 16 7.61 0.83 -0.95
C ARG A 16 6.91 1.66 0.12
N TYR A 17 5.58 1.66 0.14
CA TYR A 17 4.81 2.39 1.14
C TYR A 17 3.46 1.71 1.40
N SER A 18 3.11 1.55 2.68
CA SER A 18 1.81 1.04 3.13
C SER A 18 1.55 1.44 4.58
N ILE A 19 0.34 1.20 5.10
CA ILE A 19 0.05 1.38 6.55
C ILE A 19 1.04 0.60 7.45
N LEU A 20 1.61 -0.50 6.96
CA LEU A 20 2.55 -1.34 7.72
C LEU A 20 4.02 -0.95 7.51
N ASP A 21 4.33 -0.12 6.52
CA ASP A 21 5.70 0.24 6.14
C ASP A 21 5.73 1.71 5.70
N ARG A 22 6.15 2.59 6.63
CA ARG A 22 5.95 4.06 6.59
C ARG A 22 7.26 4.85 6.55
N TRP A 23 8.38 4.20 6.24
CA TRP A 23 9.73 4.81 6.29
C TRP A 23 9.88 6.06 5.41
N VAL A 24 9.04 6.22 4.40
CA VAL A 24 9.07 7.35 3.46
C VAL A 24 8.61 8.67 4.09
N GLU A 25 7.84 8.62 5.17
CA GLU A 25 7.16 9.80 5.73
C GLU A 25 8.11 10.77 6.41
N ASP A 26 9.15 10.28 7.08
CA ASP A 26 10.04 11.08 7.94
C ASP A 26 11.19 11.77 7.16
N SER A 27 11.18 11.74 5.83
CA SER A 27 12.19 12.45 5.00
C SER A 27 11.91 12.40 3.51
N LEU A 28 11.68 11.20 2.95
CA LEU A 28 11.65 11.02 1.50
C LEU A 28 10.54 11.85 0.87
N LEU A 29 9.33 11.81 1.42
CA LEU A 29 8.19 12.54 0.84
C LEU A 29 8.43 14.06 0.80
N ASP A 30 9.04 14.63 1.85
CA ASP A 30 9.39 16.06 1.88
C ASP A 30 10.42 16.42 0.79
N VAL A 31 11.43 15.57 0.60
CA VAL A 31 12.43 15.76 -0.46
C VAL A 31 11.79 15.68 -1.85
N LEU A 32 10.88 14.73 -2.06
CA LEU A 32 10.20 14.58 -3.35
C LEU A 32 9.33 15.81 -3.65
N GLU A 33 8.59 16.31 -2.66
CA GLU A 33 7.80 17.54 -2.78
C GLU A 33 8.67 18.77 -3.06
N GLU A 34 9.72 19.00 -2.27
CA GLU A 34 10.64 20.15 -2.44
C GLU A 34 11.31 20.16 -3.82
N LYS A 35 11.56 18.98 -4.39
CA LYS A 35 12.21 18.83 -5.71
C LYS A 35 11.22 18.69 -6.87
N GLY A 36 9.92 18.68 -6.62
CA GLY A 36 8.89 18.48 -7.65
C GLY A 36 8.98 17.11 -8.33
N ILE A 37 9.40 16.07 -7.59
CA ILE A 37 9.53 14.70 -8.07
C ILE A 37 8.27 13.93 -7.68
N GLY A 38 7.63 13.24 -8.63
CA GLY A 38 6.46 12.44 -8.36
C GLY A 38 6.76 11.20 -7.50
N CYS A 39 5.83 10.82 -6.62
CA CYS A 39 5.93 9.61 -5.82
C CYS A 39 4.90 8.57 -6.29
N ILE A 40 5.39 7.44 -6.82
CA ILE A 40 4.54 6.31 -7.23
C ILE A 40 4.82 5.14 -6.30
N CYS A 41 3.97 4.90 -5.31
CA CYS A 41 4.28 3.86 -4.34
C CYS A 41 3.99 2.44 -4.87
N PHE A 42 4.73 1.44 -4.38
CA PHE A 42 4.47 0.03 -4.67
C PHE A 42 4.30 -0.81 -3.40
N SER A 43 3.73 -2.01 -3.58
CA SER A 43 3.30 -2.91 -2.49
C SER A 43 2.34 -2.27 -1.46
N PRO A 44 1.32 -1.50 -1.88
CA PRO A 44 0.46 -0.74 -0.98
C PRO A 44 -0.36 -1.62 -0.04
N LEU A 45 -0.65 -2.86 -0.46
CA LEU A 45 -1.38 -3.85 0.34
C LEU A 45 -0.46 -4.78 1.15
N ALA A 46 0.83 -4.49 1.24
CA ALA A 46 1.83 -5.30 1.95
C ALA A 46 1.73 -6.79 1.59
N GLN A 47 1.80 -7.10 0.29
CA GLN A 47 1.68 -8.47 -0.24
C GLN A 47 0.32 -9.15 0.05
N GLY A 48 -0.72 -8.34 0.28
CA GLY A 48 -2.08 -8.79 0.59
C GLY A 48 -2.38 -8.86 2.08
N LEU A 49 -1.44 -8.52 2.97
CA LEU A 49 -1.67 -8.46 4.42
C LEU A 49 -2.75 -7.43 4.78
N LEU A 50 -2.85 -6.33 4.04
CA LEU A 50 -3.89 -5.31 4.21
C LEU A 50 -5.16 -5.67 3.40
N THR A 51 -5.60 -6.92 3.49
CA THR A 51 -6.86 -7.42 2.93
C THR A 51 -7.55 -8.32 3.96
N ASP A 52 -8.75 -8.80 3.66
CA ASP A 52 -9.47 -9.78 4.48
C ASP A 52 -8.85 -11.20 4.44
N LYS A 53 -7.99 -11.46 3.45
CA LYS A 53 -7.43 -12.77 3.12
C LYS A 53 -6.76 -13.49 4.30
N TYR A 54 -6.08 -12.75 5.17
CA TYR A 54 -5.31 -13.30 6.29
C TYR A 54 -5.92 -13.04 7.66
N ILE A 55 -7.15 -12.52 7.71
CA ILE A 55 -7.84 -12.20 8.97
C ILE A 55 -8.16 -13.47 9.77
N LYS A 56 -8.68 -14.50 9.09
CA LYS A 56 -9.07 -15.78 9.72
C LYS A 56 -7.96 -16.83 9.58
N ASN A 57 -7.62 -17.20 8.34
CA ASN A 57 -6.67 -18.28 8.03
C ASN A 57 -5.65 -17.85 6.96
N ILE A 58 -4.67 -18.71 6.63
CA ILE A 58 -3.80 -18.52 5.46
C ILE A 58 -4.34 -19.38 4.32
N PRO A 59 -4.92 -18.80 3.25
CA PRO A 59 -5.46 -19.60 2.15
C PRO A 59 -4.37 -20.35 1.39
N GLU A 60 -4.66 -21.55 0.91
CA GLU A 60 -3.69 -22.40 0.21
C GLU A 60 -3.17 -21.79 -1.10
N ASN A 61 -3.99 -21.01 -1.79
CA ASN A 61 -3.61 -20.31 -3.03
C ASN A 61 -3.09 -18.87 -2.77
N SER A 62 -2.78 -18.53 -1.52
CA SER A 62 -2.29 -17.19 -1.16
C SER A 62 -0.80 -17.02 -1.47
N ARG A 63 -0.33 -15.76 -1.55
CA ARG A 63 1.12 -15.49 -1.73
C ARG A 63 1.94 -16.13 -0.61
N ALA A 64 1.44 -16.10 0.62
CA ALA A 64 2.09 -16.68 1.80
C ALA A 64 2.15 -18.21 1.78
N ALA A 65 1.33 -18.88 0.96
CA ALA A 65 1.30 -20.33 0.87
C ALA A 65 2.26 -20.89 -0.19
N LYS A 66 2.80 -20.05 -1.08
CA LYS A 66 3.80 -20.46 -2.06
C LYS A 66 5.12 -20.81 -1.34
N PRO A 67 5.88 -21.82 -1.82
CA PRO A 67 7.16 -22.18 -1.23
C PRO A 67 8.26 -21.14 -1.49
N HIS A 68 7.99 -20.16 -2.36
CA HIS A 68 8.89 -19.08 -2.77
C HIS A 68 8.16 -17.74 -2.68
N GLY A 69 8.91 -16.66 -2.44
CA GLY A 69 8.38 -15.29 -2.36
C GLY A 69 8.74 -14.59 -1.05
N PHE A 70 8.46 -13.28 -1.00
CA PHE A 70 8.83 -12.44 0.14
C PHE A 70 7.89 -12.57 1.34
N LEU A 71 6.61 -12.92 1.12
CA LEU A 71 5.66 -13.16 2.21
C LEU A 71 5.68 -14.64 2.57
N GLN A 72 6.07 -14.93 3.81
CA GLN A 72 6.13 -16.29 4.34
C GLN A 72 5.06 -16.47 5.42
N LYS A 73 4.61 -17.71 5.66
CA LYS A 73 3.63 -18.00 6.73
C LYS A 73 4.11 -17.51 8.11
N THR A 74 5.41 -17.59 8.35
CA THR A 74 6.07 -17.15 9.59
C THR A 74 5.98 -15.64 9.81
N THR A 75 5.83 -14.84 8.75
CA THR A 75 5.60 -13.39 8.83
C THR A 75 4.22 -13.07 9.42
N ILE A 76 3.25 -13.98 9.33
CA ILE A 76 1.86 -13.78 9.76
C ILE A 76 1.67 -14.20 11.23
N THR A 77 2.32 -13.46 12.14
CA THR A 77 2.26 -13.72 13.58
C THR A 77 0.89 -13.37 14.19
N PRO A 78 0.55 -13.89 15.39
CA PRO A 78 -0.66 -13.51 16.11
C PRO A 78 -0.77 -11.99 16.34
N GLU A 79 0.34 -11.31 16.61
CA GLU A 79 0.40 -9.86 16.85
C GLU A 79 0.07 -9.08 15.57
N LEU A 80 0.66 -9.48 14.44
CA LEU A 80 0.34 -8.88 13.15
C LEU A 80 -1.12 -9.09 12.79
N ARG A 81 -1.66 -10.29 13.00
CA ARG A 81 -3.10 -10.57 12.80
C ARG A 81 -3.98 -9.69 13.67
N LYS A 82 -3.62 -9.47 14.94
CA LYS A 82 -4.36 -8.58 15.85
C LYS A 82 -4.35 -7.13 15.32
N LYS A 83 -3.21 -6.65 14.79
CA LYS A 83 -3.11 -5.33 14.17
C LYS A 83 -3.99 -5.21 12.91
N ILE A 84 -3.92 -6.20 12.01
CA ILE A 84 -4.75 -6.25 10.79
C ILE A 84 -6.24 -6.29 11.14
N ASN A 85 -6.64 -7.07 12.15
CA ASN A 85 -8.04 -7.12 12.62
C ASN A 85 -8.52 -5.75 13.12
N LYS A 86 -7.70 -5.03 13.90
CA LYS A 86 -8.04 -3.68 14.35
C LYS A 86 -8.21 -2.70 13.18
N LEU A 87 -7.32 -2.77 12.19
CA LEU A 87 -7.44 -1.96 10.98
C LEU A 87 -8.72 -2.30 10.19
N ASN A 88 -9.06 -3.58 10.10
CA ASN A 88 -10.30 -4.01 9.44
C ASN A 88 -11.55 -3.46 10.15
N THR A 89 -11.55 -3.42 11.49
CA THR A 89 -12.65 -2.78 12.24
C THR A 89 -12.82 -1.29 11.88
N VAL A 90 -11.72 -0.58 11.66
CA VAL A 90 -11.76 0.83 11.20
C VAL A 90 -12.31 0.92 9.78
N ALA A 91 -11.85 0.04 8.87
CA ALA A 91 -12.32 0.00 7.49
C ALA A 91 -13.84 -0.24 7.41
N VAL A 92 -14.35 -1.21 8.16
CA VAL A 92 -15.79 -1.52 8.23
C VAL A 92 -16.60 -0.31 8.72
N ARG A 93 -16.13 0.41 9.75
CA ARG A 93 -16.79 1.64 10.22
C ARG A 93 -16.84 2.75 9.17
N ARG A 94 -15.88 2.76 8.24
CA ARG A 94 -15.81 3.70 7.12
C ARG A 94 -16.60 3.23 5.88
N GLY A 95 -17.24 2.07 5.94
CA GLY A 95 -17.92 1.48 4.80
C GLY A 95 -16.97 1.00 3.69
N GLN A 96 -15.71 0.70 4.03
CA GLN A 96 -14.68 0.26 3.09
C GLN A 96 -14.20 -1.16 3.43
N SER A 97 -13.77 -1.93 2.42
CA SER A 97 -12.92 -3.10 2.66
C SER A 97 -11.56 -2.66 3.23
N LEU A 98 -10.84 -3.55 3.92
CA LEU A 98 -9.49 -3.21 4.40
C LEU A 98 -8.55 -2.81 3.24
N ALA A 99 -8.69 -3.47 2.09
CA ALA A 99 -7.91 -3.15 0.90
C ALA A 99 -8.22 -1.73 0.41
N GLN A 100 -9.51 -1.39 0.29
CA GLN A 100 -9.96 -0.07 -0.11
C GLN A 100 -9.45 1.02 0.84
N MET A 101 -9.62 0.82 2.15
CA MET A 101 -9.13 1.77 3.15
C MET A 101 -7.61 1.93 3.10
N ALA A 102 -6.85 0.84 2.90
CA ALA A 102 -5.39 0.90 2.82
C ALA A 102 -4.90 1.71 1.61
N LEU A 103 -5.54 1.54 0.44
CA LEU A 103 -5.23 2.33 -0.75
C LEU A 103 -5.63 3.80 -0.58
N ALA A 104 -6.84 4.04 -0.08
CA ALA A 104 -7.34 5.38 0.21
C ALA A 104 -6.44 6.13 1.21
N TRP A 105 -5.93 5.42 2.22
CA TRP A 105 -5.06 6.00 3.24
C TRP A 105 -3.73 6.49 2.68
N ILE A 106 -3.21 5.84 1.64
CA ILE A 106 -2.01 6.31 0.94
C ILE A 106 -2.36 7.53 0.08
N LEU A 107 -3.47 7.46 -0.67
CA LEU A 107 -3.92 8.50 -1.60
C LEU A 107 -4.41 9.78 -0.92
N LYS A 108 -4.55 9.80 0.41
CA LYS A 108 -4.94 11.01 1.16
C LYS A 108 -3.80 12.05 1.24
N ASP A 109 -2.57 11.65 0.97
CA ASP A 109 -1.38 12.50 1.06
C ASP A 109 -1.08 13.05 -0.34
N ASP A 110 -1.20 14.37 -0.50
CA ASP A 110 -1.05 15.05 -1.81
C ASP A 110 0.36 14.90 -2.41
N ARG A 111 1.36 14.52 -1.60
CA ARG A 111 2.71 14.21 -2.07
C ARG A 111 2.77 12.87 -2.83
N ILE A 112 1.74 12.03 -2.74
CA ILE A 112 1.64 10.78 -3.49
C ILE A 112 0.97 11.04 -4.84
N THR A 113 1.74 10.86 -5.91
CA THR A 113 1.24 11.01 -7.29
C THR A 113 0.37 9.84 -7.72
N SER A 114 0.75 8.61 -7.34
CA SER A 114 0.00 7.41 -7.71
C SER A 114 0.33 6.22 -6.80
N VAL A 115 -0.54 5.21 -6.85
CA VAL A 115 -0.40 3.95 -6.12
C VAL A 115 -0.42 2.78 -7.11
N LEU A 116 0.68 2.03 -7.19
CA LEU A 116 0.79 0.86 -8.04
C LEU A 116 0.11 -0.35 -7.38
N ILE A 117 -1.10 -0.66 -7.85
CA ILE A 117 -1.87 -1.82 -7.40
C ILE A 117 -1.53 -3.07 -8.21
N GLY A 118 -1.53 -4.22 -7.55
CA GLY A 118 -1.40 -5.53 -8.20
C GLY A 118 -2.61 -6.39 -7.90
N ALA A 119 -3.33 -6.81 -8.95
CA ALA A 119 -4.51 -7.66 -8.87
C ALA A 119 -4.29 -8.97 -9.64
N SER A 120 -4.88 -10.07 -9.18
CA SER A 120 -4.85 -11.38 -9.87
C SER A 120 -6.17 -11.72 -10.57
N SER A 121 -7.17 -10.84 -10.51
CA SER A 121 -8.47 -10.97 -11.18
C SER A 121 -9.07 -9.58 -11.42
N ILE A 122 -10.04 -9.50 -12.33
CA ILE A 122 -10.79 -8.26 -12.59
C ILE A 122 -11.55 -7.83 -11.33
N ASP A 123 -12.19 -8.75 -10.61
CA ASP A 123 -12.90 -8.42 -9.37
C ASP A 123 -12.01 -7.75 -8.33
N GLN A 124 -10.75 -8.17 -8.19
CA GLN A 124 -9.79 -7.53 -7.28
C GLN A 124 -9.41 -6.12 -7.75
N LEU A 125 -9.28 -5.94 -9.06
CA LEU A 125 -9.02 -4.63 -9.65
C LEU A 125 -10.19 -3.69 -9.40
N GLU A 126 -11.42 -4.11 -9.73
CA GLU A 126 -12.64 -3.35 -9.51
C GLU A 126 -12.88 -3.03 -8.04
N ASP A 127 -12.63 -3.98 -7.13
CA ASP A 127 -12.72 -3.72 -5.69
C ASP A 127 -11.68 -2.69 -5.22
N SER A 128 -10.45 -2.77 -5.73
CA SER A 128 -9.38 -1.83 -5.40
C SER A 128 -9.73 -0.41 -5.86
N LEU A 129 -10.31 -0.24 -7.04
CA LEU A 129 -10.69 1.08 -7.59
C LEU A 129 -11.74 1.79 -6.72
N LYS A 130 -12.60 1.05 -6.00
CA LYS A 130 -13.59 1.63 -5.06
C LYS A 130 -12.93 2.39 -3.90
N CYS A 131 -11.62 2.28 -3.68
CA CYS A 131 -10.91 3.11 -2.71
C CYS A 131 -11.10 4.62 -2.97
N LEU A 132 -11.25 5.01 -4.24
CA LEU A 132 -11.42 6.41 -4.65
C LEU A 132 -12.74 7.02 -4.18
N ASN A 133 -13.73 6.21 -3.79
CA ASN A 133 -15.01 6.69 -3.30
C ASN A 133 -14.91 7.37 -1.92
N ASN A 134 -13.83 7.13 -1.17
CA ASN A 134 -13.61 7.76 0.13
C ASN A 134 -12.11 7.80 0.51
N THR A 135 -11.45 8.91 0.19
CA THR A 135 -10.04 9.18 0.53
C THR A 135 -9.87 10.10 1.75
N THR A 136 -10.96 10.58 2.35
CA THR A 136 -10.92 11.48 3.52
C THR A 136 -10.84 10.69 4.82
N PHE A 137 -9.90 11.03 5.71
CA PHE A 137 -9.64 10.33 6.97
C PHE A 137 -9.96 11.16 8.21
#